data_AF-A0A662VS63-F1
#
_entry.id   AF-A0A662VS63-F1
#
_cell.length_a   1.000
_cell.length_b   1.000
_cell.length_c   1.000
_cell.angle_alpha   90.00
_cell.angle_beta   90.00
_cell.angle_gamma   90.00
#
_symmetry.space_group_name_H-M   'P 1'
#
loop_
_entity.id
_entity.type
_entity.pdbx_description
1 polymer ?
#
loop_
_entity_poly.entity_id
_entity_poly.type
_entity_poly.pdbx_seq_one_letter_code
_entity_poly.pdbx_strand_id
1 'polypeptide(L)'
;MSLMRVILVLLLLILFTYTTSALKNPSAVYCEALGYEFVIFSSPYGEVGKCLLPNGTAVDAWDFYKGKVAIDYSYCAKMGYEAKHVEREDCKSCLVCVLPNGTEVEVAELMGLSFEETTCGDGVCGIPENHSSCPQDCKSGGEDGYCDGVKDEICDPDCLNGEDVDCINETEIEAVPTITAPTTTPTSASPTNVPTTSKTPSETPGFEIIEVLFAVSILIAWRRR
;
A
#
# COMPACT_ATOMS: atom_id res chain seq x y z
N MET A 1 8.54 -39.37 -6.11
CA MET A 1 9.12 -38.46 -5.10
C MET A 1 8.47 -38.80 -3.76
N SER A 2 9.24 -38.96 -2.67
CA SER A 2 8.65 -39.28 -1.35
C SER A 2 7.69 -38.16 -0.93
N LEU A 3 6.52 -38.52 -0.39
CA LEU A 3 5.48 -37.60 0.11
C LEU A 3 6.08 -36.50 1.01
N MET A 4 7.09 -36.87 1.80
CA MET A 4 7.84 -35.96 2.68
C MET A 4 8.58 -34.85 1.94
N ARG A 5 9.08 -35.12 0.72
CA ARG A 5 9.73 -34.11 -0.12
C ARG A 5 8.73 -33.16 -0.78
N VAL A 6 7.51 -33.62 -1.04
CA VAL A 6 6.44 -32.76 -1.59
C VAL A 6 5.95 -31.79 -0.51
N ILE A 7 5.74 -32.29 0.71
CA ILE A 7 5.33 -31.46 1.85
C ILE A 7 6.40 -30.41 2.20
N LEU A 8 7.68 -30.78 2.19
CA LEU A 8 8.79 -29.84 2.45
C LEU A 8 8.87 -28.72 1.38
N VAL A 9 8.63 -29.06 0.12
CA VAL A 9 8.62 -28.09 -0.99
C VAL A 9 7.42 -27.16 -0.89
N LEU A 10 6.24 -27.67 -0.50
CA LEU A 10 5.04 -26.84 -0.31
C LEU A 10 5.16 -25.92 0.91
N LEU A 11 5.72 -26.39 2.03
CA LEU A 11 5.99 -25.55 3.21
C LEU A 11 7.03 -24.46 2.91
N LEU A 12 8.07 -24.78 2.14
CA LEU A 12 9.02 -23.76 1.65
C LEU A 12 8.31 -22.72 0.76
N LEU A 13 7.46 -23.14 -0.17
CA LEU A 13 6.73 -22.22 -1.05
C LEU A 13 5.75 -21.30 -0.29
N ILE A 14 5.13 -21.78 0.78
CA ILE A 14 4.24 -20.98 1.64
C ILE A 14 5.02 -20.00 2.53
N LEU A 15 6.24 -20.35 2.95
CA LEU A 15 7.14 -19.42 3.67
C LEU A 15 7.70 -18.29 2.78
N PHE A 16 7.49 -18.36 1.45
CA PHE A 16 7.89 -17.33 0.49
C PHE A 16 6.72 -16.45 0.01
N THR A 17 5.48 -16.62 0.54
CA THR A 17 4.39 -15.68 0.25
C THR A 17 4.56 -14.43 1.12
N TYR A 18 5.48 -13.56 0.68
CA TYR A 18 5.80 -12.30 1.35
C TYR A 18 4.62 -11.32 1.32
N THR A 19 4.54 -10.52 2.38
CA THR A 19 3.68 -9.35 2.54
C THR A 19 3.81 -8.43 1.33
N THR A 20 2.71 -8.18 0.62
CA THR A 20 2.65 -7.17 -0.44
C THR A 20 2.46 -5.80 0.21
N SER A 21 3.54 -5.05 0.42
CA SER A 21 3.45 -3.64 0.79
C SER A 21 3.05 -2.82 -0.43
N ALA A 22 2.00 -2.01 -0.32
CA ALA A 22 1.63 -1.05 -1.36
C ALA A 22 2.43 0.25 -1.16
N LEU A 23 3.16 0.67 -2.20
CA LEU A 23 3.84 1.97 -2.24
C LEU A 23 3.00 2.95 -3.05
N LYS A 24 2.95 4.21 -2.62
CA LYS A 24 2.35 5.30 -3.42
C LYS A 24 3.12 5.43 -4.73
N ASN A 25 2.41 5.81 -5.80
CA ASN A 25 3.04 6.09 -7.08
C ASN A 25 3.85 7.39 -7.01
N PRO A 26 5.19 7.36 -7.17
CA PRO A 26 6.03 8.56 -7.02
C PRO A 26 5.63 9.71 -7.95
N SER A 27 5.22 9.38 -9.18
CA SER A 27 4.79 10.39 -10.15
C SER A 27 3.47 11.06 -9.79
N ALA A 28 2.55 10.33 -9.15
CA ALA A 28 1.30 10.87 -8.64
C ALA A 28 1.55 11.76 -7.42
N VAL A 29 2.32 11.26 -6.44
CA VAL A 29 2.72 12.01 -5.24
C VAL A 29 3.39 13.32 -5.62
N TYR A 30 4.35 13.30 -6.55
CA TYR A 30 5.01 14.52 -7.00
C TYR A 30 4.06 15.50 -7.71
N CYS A 31 3.16 15.01 -8.57
CA CYS A 31 2.15 15.83 -9.23
C CYS A 31 1.24 16.53 -8.19
N GLU A 32 0.69 15.76 -7.26
CA GLU A 32 -0.23 16.24 -6.23
C GLU A 32 0.47 17.17 -5.22
N ALA A 33 1.71 16.89 -4.85
CA ALA A 33 2.51 17.73 -3.95
C ALA A 33 2.77 19.14 -4.53
N LEU A 34 2.74 19.27 -5.87
CA LEU A 34 2.82 20.57 -6.54
C LEU A 34 1.49 21.33 -6.57
N GLY A 35 0.41 20.70 -6.10
CA GLY A 35 -0.97 21.16 -6.20
C GLY A 35 -1.60 20.91 -7.57
N TYR A 36 -1.06 19.97 -8.34
CA TYR A 36 -1.60 19.59 -9.66
C TYR A 36 -2.49 18.35 -9.53
N GLU A 37 -3.31 18.10 -10.55
CA GLU A 37 -4.25 16.98 -10.53
C GLU A 37 -3.63 15.76 -11.24
N PHE A 38 -3.54 14.63 -10.54
CA PHE A 38 -3.18 13.35 -11.14
C PHE A 38 -4.42 12.64 -11.66
N VAL A 39 -4.38 12.19 -12.91
CA VAL A 39 -5.52 11.57 -13.60
C VAL A 39 -5.07 10.32 -14.36
N ILE A 40 -5.91 9.29 -14.36
CA ILE A 40 -5.64 8.03 -15.06
C ILE A 40 -6.37 8.02 -16.40
N PHE A 41 -5.62 7.83 -17.49
CA PHE A 41 -6.16 7.67 -18.83
C PHE A 41 -6.11 6.20 -19.24
N SER A 42 -7.28 5.63 -19.54
CA SER A 42 -7.37 4.29 -20.12
C SER A 42 -7.10 4.34 -21.63
N SER A 43 -6.28 3.42 -22.12
CA SER A 43 -5.99 3.24 -23.55
C SER A 43 -6.01 1.75 -23.91
N PRO A 44 -6.08 1.40 -25.21
CA PRO A 44 -5.94 0.01 -25.66
C PRO A 44 -4.62 -0.66 -25.27
N TYR A 45 -3.61 0.13 -24.86
CA TYR A 45 -2.29 -0.34 -24.45
C TYR A 45 -2.12 -0.40 -22.92
N GLY A 46 -3.17 -0.05 -22.17
CA GLY A 46 -3.16 0.00 -20.70
C GLY A 46 -3.53 1.39 -20.16
N GLU A 47 -3.47 1.49 -18.84
CA GLU A 47 -3.72 2.73 -18.11
C GLU A 47 -2.43 3.53 -17.96
N VAL A 48 -2.52 4.85 -18.18
CA VAL A 48 -1.39 5.78 -18.07
C VAL A 48 -1.76 6.91 -17.12
N GLY A 49 -0.95 7.10 -16.08
CA GLY A 49 -1.06 8.23 -15.19
C GLY A 49 -0.56 9.51 -15.85
N LYS A 50 -1.36 10.58 -15.78
CA LYS A 50 -1.01 11.90 -16.29
C LYS A 50 -1.12 12.95 -15.20
N CYS A 51 -0.28 13.98 -15.31
CA CYS A 51 -0.33 15.16 -14.45
C CYS A 51 -0.94 16.32 -15.23
N LEU A 52 -2.05 16.87 -14.73
CA LEU A 52 -2.73 18.03 -15.30
C LEU A 52 -2.09 19.32 -14.77
N LEU A 53 -1.36 20.00 -15.64
CA LEU A 53 -0.63 21.23 -15.31
C LEU A 53 -1.59 22.43 -15.21
N PRO A 54 -1.20 23.52 -14.52
CA PRO A 54 -2.03 24.73 -14.37
C PRO A 54 -2.47 25.39 -15.67
N ASN A 55 -1.75 25.16 -16.77
CA ASN A 55 -2.11 25.65 -18.09
C ASN A 55 -3.17 24.78 -18.80
N GLY A 56 -3.69 23.75 -18.14
CA GLY A 56 -4.67 22.79 -18.67
C GLY A 56 -4.08 21.65 -19.51
N THR A 57 -2.76 21.58 -19.65
CA THR A 57 -2.09 20.50 -20.40
C THR A 57 -1.90 19.27 -19.52
N ALA A 58 -2.28 18.09 -20.03
CA ALA A 58 -2.02 16.81 -19.36
C ALA A 58 -0.78 16.13 -19.96
N VAL A 59 0.28 15.98 -19.16
CA VAL A 59 1.54 15.32 -19.54
C VAL A 59 1.67 13.96 -18.87
N ASP A 60 2.50 13.06 -19.42
CA ASP A 60 2.83 11.80 -18.74
C ASP A 60 3.46 12.09 -17.37
N ALA A 61 2.89 11.51 -16.32
CA ALA A 61 3.27 11.85 -14.96
C ALA A 61 4.71 11.40 -14.63
N TRP A 62 5.13 10.24 -15.13
CA TRP A 62 6.48 9.74 -14.91
C TRP A 62 7.51 10.59 -15.64
N ASP A 63 7.26 10.95 -16.90
CA ASP A 63 8.16 11.82 -17.65
C ASP A 63 8.25 13.22 -17.03
N PHE A 64 7.16 13.73 -16.46
CA PHE A 64 7.17 14.98 -15.70
C PHE A 64 7.98 14.85 -14.39
N TYR A 65 7.77 13.79 -13.62
CA TYR A 65 8.53 13.49 -12.40
C TYR A 65 10.04 13.38 -12.66
N LYS A 66 10.42 12.74 -13.77
CA LYS A 66 11.82 12.64 -14.22
C LYS A 66 12.34 13.94 -14.85
N GLY A 67 11.52 14.97 -15.04
CA GLY A 67 11.94 16.22 -15.66
C GLY A 67 12.16 16.14 -17.17
N LYS A 68 11.65 15.12 -17.86
CA LYS A 68 11.76 14.97 -19.32
C LYS A 68 10.82 15.90 -20.09
N VAL A 69 9.73 16.31 -19.45
CA VAL A 69 8.71 17.19 -20.02
C VAL A 69 8.30 18.25 -19.01
N ALA A 70 7.79 19.38 -19.50
CA ALA A 70 7.19 20.44 -18.69
C ALA A 70 8.06 20.92 -17.50
N ILE A 71 9.39 20.96 -17.66
CA ILE A 71 10.35 21.34 -16.60
C ILE A 71 10.01 22.69 -15.95
N ASP A 72 9.45 23.63 -16.71
CA ASP A 72 9.06 24.96 -16.20
C ASP A 72 7.93 24.91 -15.17
N TYR A 73 7.19 23.79 -15.09
CA TYR A 73 6.15 23.53 -14.08
C TYR A 73 6.66 22.73 -12.89
N SER A 74 7.93 22.30 -12.90
CA SER A 74 8.54 21.51 -11.83
C SER A 74 8.66 22.28 -10.52
N TYR A 75 8.87 21.55 -9.42
CA TYR A 75 9.20 22.15 -8.13
C TYR A 75 10.41 23.10 -8.22
N CYS A 76 11.49 22.64 -8.87
CA CYS A 76 12.72 23.42 -9.02
C CYS A 76 12.44 24.79 -9.66
N ALA A 77 11.69 24.79 -10.78
CA ALA A 77 11.33 26.03 -11.48
C ALA A 77 10.44 26.95 -10.63
N LYS A 78 9.46 26.41 -9.90
CA LYS A 78 8.59 27.19 -8.99
C LYS A 78 9.37 27.87 -7.87
N MET A 79 10.44 27.22 -7.40
CA MET A 79 11.32 27.75 -6.36
C MET A 79 12.44 28.65 -6.90
N GLY A 80 12.52 28.83 -8.23
CA GLY A 80 13.56 29.65 -8.88
C GLY A 80 14.92 28.96 -8.98
N TYR A 81 14.99 27.64 -8.78
CA TYR A 81 16.19 26.86 -9.03
C TYR A 81 16.28 26.46 -10.51
N GLU A 82 17.50 26.28 -11.01
CA GLU A 82 17.70 25.63 -12.30
C GLU A 82 17.27 24.16 -12.17
N ALA A 83 16.48 23.69 -13.13
CA ALA A 83 15.92 22.34 -13.17
C ALA A 83 16.60 21.55 -14.29
N LYS A 84 17.11 20.35 -14.00
CA LYS A 84 17.78 19.49 -14.99
C LYS A 84 17.26 18.06 -14.92
N HIS A 85 16.98 17.48 -16.08
CA HIS A 85 16.93 16.04 -16.22
C HIS A 85 18.36 15.50 -16.31
N VAL A 86 18.69 14.52 -15.47
CA VAL A 86 19.99 13.86 -15.44
C VAL A 86 19.82 12.35 -15.57
N GLU A 87 20.78 11.71 -16.23
CA GLU A 87 20.92 10.26 -16.26
C GLU A 87 22.29 9.89 -15.68
N ARG A 88 22.28 9.21 -14.54
CA ARG A 88 23.47 8.81 -13.78
C ARG A 88 23.32 7.36 -13.29
N GLU A 89 24.38 6.78 -12.75
CA GLU A 89 24.34 5.39 -12.26
C GLU A 89 23.53 5.25 -10.97
N ASP A 90 23.63 6.23 -10.07
CA ASP A 90 22.85 6.33 -8.82
C ASP A 90 21.37 6.60 -9.08
N CYS A 91 21.11 7.26 -10.21
CA CYS A 91 19.86 7.90 -10.54
C CYS A 91 19.68 7.77 -12.05
N LYS A 92 19.13 6.63 -12.49
CA LYS A 92 19.04 6.27 -13.91
C LYS A 92 18.40 7.38 -14.76
N SER A 93 17.39 8.05 -14.22
CA SER A 93 16.67 9.13 -14.90
C SER A 93 15.92 9.94 -13.85
N CYS A 94 16.44 11.11 -13.47
CA CYS A 94 15.85 11.92 -12.40
C CYS A 94 15.83 13.40 -12.76
N LEU A 95 14.92 14.12 -12.12
CA LEU A 95 14.90 15.57 -12.06
C LEU A 95 15.73 16.03 -10.85
N VAL A 96 16.73 16.87 -11.09
CA VAL A 96 17.51 17.52 -10.03
C VAL A 96 17.30 19.03 -10.06
N CYS A 97 17.27 19.63 -8.87
CA CYS A 97 17.36 21.07 -8.70
C CYS A 97 18.83 21.44 -8.43
N VAL A 98 19.33 22.48 -9.11
CA VAL A 98 20.64 23.06 -8.84
C VAL A 98 20.48 24.18 -7.81
N LEU A 99 21.01 23.94 -6.61
CA LEU A 99 20.99 24.89 -5.51
C LEU A 99 21.96 26.07 -5.76
N PRO A 100 21.85 27.20 -5.02
CA PRO A 100 22.71 28.37 -5.23
C PRO A 100 24.22 28.12 -5.05
N ASN A 101 24.59 27.09 -4.28
CA ASN A 101 25.97 26.65 -4.09
C ASN A 101 26.48 25.73 -5.22
N GLY A 102 25.64 25.43 -6.22
CA GLY A 102 25.93 24.53 -7.34
C GLY A 102 25.67 23.04 -7.05
N THR A 103 25.19 22.68 -5.86
CA THR A 103 24.85 21.29 -5.53
C THR A 103 23.58 20.86 -6.27
N GLU A 104 23.61 19.67 -6.86
CA GLU A 104 22.44 19.02 -7.46
C GLU A 104 21.78 18.11 -6.42
N VAL A 105 20.48 18.32 -6.18
CA VAL A 105 19.67 17.49 -5.27
C VAL A 105 18.47 16.96 -6.05
N GLU A 106 18.15 15.67 -5.91
CA GLU A 106 16.96 15.09 -6.53
C GLU A 106 15.70 15.80 -6.01
N VAL A 107 14.75 16.03 -6.90
CA VAL A 107 13.54 16.81 -6.57
C VAL A 107 12.73 16.17 -5.44
N ALA A 108 12.62 14.84 -5.41
CA ALA A 108 11.86 14.13 -4.38
C ALA A 108 12.51 14.26 -3.00
N GLU A 109 13.84 14.16 -2.93
CA GLU A 109 14.60 14.38 -1.71
C GLU A 109 14.48 15.83 -1.22
N LEU A 110 14.64 16.80 -2.14
CA LEU A 110 14.56 18.22 -1.79
C LEU A 110 13.18 18.62 -1.26
N MET A 111 12.13 17.99 -1.79
CA MET A 111 10.74 18.19 -1.34
C MET A 111 10.38 17.39 -0.09
N GLY A 112 11.24 16.45 0.34
CA GLY A 112 10.92 15.54 1.44
C GLY A 112 9.71 14.65 1.15
N LEU A 113 9.54 14.18 -0.10
CA LEU A 113 8.42 13.30 -0.45
C LEU A 113 8.59 11.92 0.18
N SER A 114 7.53 11.42 0.81
CA SER A 114 7.41 10.00 1.18
C SER A 114 6.48 9.28 0.19
N PHE A 115 6.85 8.05 -0.14
CA PHE A 115 6.05 7.15 -0.97
C PHE A 115 5.42 6.01 -0.16
N GLU A 116 5.51 6.08 1.17
CA GLU A 116 4.80 5.19 2.08
C GLU A 116 3.31 5.50 2.04
N GLU A 117 2.48 4.47 2.22
CA GLU A 117 1.02 4.61 2.18
C GLU A 117 0.52 5.47 3.36
N THR A 118 1.09 5.25 4.54
CA THR A 118 0.79 5.98 5.79
C THR A 118 2.08 6.44 6.47
N THR A 119 2.01 7.51 7.28
CA THR A 119 3.15 8.09 8.00
C THR A 119 2.72 8.62 9.36
N CYS A 120 3.61 8.50 10.35
CA CYS A 120 3.19 8.64 11.73
C CYS A 120 2.75 10.07 12.04
N GLY A 121 1.55 10.18 12.59
CA GLY A 121 0.82 11.42 12.85
C GLY A 121 -0.11 11.86 11.73
N ASP A 122 -0.38 11.04 10.71
CA ASP A 122 -1.42 11.29 9.71
C ASP A 122 -2.83 10.91 10.19
N GLY A 123 -2.92 10.27 11.37
CA GLY A 123 -4.16 9.87 12.03
C GLY A 123 -4.75 8.57 11.48
N VAL A 124 -4.03 7.85 10.63
CA VAL A 124 -4.41 6.56 10.05
C VAL A 124 -3.36 5.52 10.41
N CYS A 125 -3.72 4.57 11.28
CA CYS A 125 -2.88 3.39 11.47
C CYS A 125 -2.93 2.52 10.21
N GLY A 126 -1.86 2.53 9.42
CA GLY A 126 -1.72 1.75 8.19
C GLY A 126 -0.31 1.20 8.01
N ILE A 127 -0.04 0.51 6.92
CA ILE A 127 1.28 -0.12 6.70
C ILE A 127 2.30 0.97 6.30
N PRO A 128 3.51 1.00 6.89
CA PRO A 128 4.15 -0.03 7.73
C PRO A 128 4.07 0.22 9.25
N GLU A 129 3.12 1.01 9.71
CA GLU A 129 2.96 1.43 11.09
C GLU A 129 2.32 0.36 11.97
N ASN A 130 2.66 0.40 13.25
CA ASN A 130 2.05 -0.38 14.31
C ASN A 130 2.26 0.31 15.66
N HIS A 131 1.72 -0.23 16.75
CA HIS A 131 1.78 0.40 18.06
C HIS A 131 3.21 0.71 18.52
N SER A 132 4.19 -0.14 18.18
CA SER A 132 5.60 0.11 18.53
C SER A 132 6.26 1.19 17.66
N SER A 133 5.97 1.24 16.36
CA SER A 133 6.63 2.16 15.44
C SER A 133 5.95 3.53 15.37
N CYS A 134 4.63 3.57 15.60
CA CYS A 134 3.82 4.78 15.67
C CYS A 134 2.68 4.65 16.70
N PRO A 135 2.97 4.76 18.02
CA PRO A 135 1.94 4.73 19.07
C PRO A 135 0.97 5.92 19.01
N GLN A 136 1.29 6.96 18.22
CA GLN A 136 0.45 8.14 18.04
C GLN A 136 -0.82 7.81 17.23
N ASP A 137 -0.68 7.02 16.16
CA ASP A 137 -1.78 6.69 15.26
C ASP A 137 -2.26 5.24 15.46
N CYS A 138 -1.36 4.34 15.82
CA CYS A 138 -1.65 2.95 16.19
C CYS A 138 -1.68 2.81 17.72
N LYS A 139 -2.88 2.76 18.29
CA LYS A 139 -3.08 2.66 19.75
C LYS A 139 -2.93 1.22 20.21
N SER A 140 -2.62 1.05 21.50
CA SER A 140 -2.59 -0.26 22.13
C SER A 140 -3.95 -0.95 21.99
N GLY A 141 -3.92 -2.26 21.76
CA GLY A 141 -5.12 -3.05 21.45
C GLY A 141 -5.60 -2.97 20.00
N GLY A 142 -4.80 -2.38 19.09
CA GLY A 142 -5.12 -2.29 17.67
C GLY A 142 -4.79 -3.58 16.91
N GLU A 143 -5.52 -3.89 15.83
CA GLU A 143 -5.15 -4.95 14.88
C GLU A 143 -4.19 -4.35 13.83
N ASP A 144 -2.92 -4.24 14.18
CA ASP A 144 -1.85 -3.62 13.39
C ASP A 144 -0.67 -4.57 13.09
N GLY A 145 -0.82 -5.85 13.41
CA GLY A 145 0.17 -6.90 13.21
C GLY A 145 1.30 -6.91 14.23
N TYR A 146 1.18 -6.15 15.32
CA TYR A 146 2.15 -6.11 16.41
C TYR A 146 1.49 -6.32 17.78
N CYS A 147 1.81 -7.45 18.40
CA CYS A 147 1.47 -7.71 19.79
C CYS A 147 2.30 -6.83 20.74
N ASP A 148 1.66 -5.90 21.44
CA ASP A 148 2.32 -5.00 22.41
C ASP A 148 2.40 -5.56 23.84
N GLY A 149 1.51 -6.48 24.22
CA GLY A 149 1.44 -7.10 25.54
C GLY A 149 1.34 -6.11 26.70
N VAL A 150 0.81 -4.91 26.45
CA VAL A 150 0.67 -3.85 27.44
C VAL A 150 -0.46 -4.23 28.40
N LYS A 151 -0.18 -4.16 29.71
CA LYS A 151 -1.21 -4.37 30.73
C LYS A 151 -1.99 -3.08 30.99
N ASP A 152 -3.01 -2.82 30.20
CA ASP A 152 -3.85 -1.62 30.26
C ASP A 152 -5.37 -1.87 30.22
N GLU A 153 -5.80 -3.12 30.43
CA GLU A 153 -7.20 -3.58 30.33
C GLU A 153 -7.74 -3.61 28.89
N ILE A 154 -6.88 -3.45 27.88
CA ILE A 154 -7.21 -3.56 26.46
C ILE A 154 -6.55 -4.83 25.91
N CYS A 155 -7.34 -5.70 25.29
CA CYS A 155 -6.80 -6.88 24.62
C CYS A 155 -6.29 -6.52 23.23
N ASP A 156 -5.03 -6.85 22.96
CA ASP A 156 -4.38 -6.79 21.65
C ASP A 156 -4.71 -8.04 20.80
N PRO A 157 -5.43 -7.87 19.68
CA PRO A 157 -5.85 -8.97 18.82
C PRO A 157 -4.70 -9.65 18.08
N ASP A 158 -3.52 -9.03 18.00
CA ASP A 158 -2.32 -9.59 17.36
C ASP A 158 -1.50 -10.47 18.29
N CYS A 159 -1.79 -10.47 19.60
CA CYS A 159 -1.14 -11.33 20.59
C CYS A 159 -1.65 -12.79 20.55
N LEU A 160 -0.73 -13.75 20.63
CA LEU A 160 -1.11 -15.15 20.83
C LEU A 160 -1.52 -15.39 22.29
N ASN A 161 -2.21 -16.51 22.53
CA ASN A 161 -2.77 -16.86 23.84
C ASN A 161 -1.77 -16.66 25.01
N GLY A 162 -2.09 -15.69 25.87
CA GLY A 162 -1.33 -15.37 27.09
C GLY A 162 -0.09 -14.51 26.89
N GLU A 163 0.15 -13.99 25.68
CA GLU A 163 1.17 -12.96 25.43
C GLU A 163 0.69 -11.58 25.90
N ASP A 164 -0.61 -11.33 25.77
CA ASP A 164 -1.31 -10.24 26.43
C ASP A 164 -2.15 -10.79 27.60
N VAL A 165 -1.96 -10.19 28.77
CA VAL A 165 -2.63 -10.56 30.02
C VAL A 165 -4.06 -10.08 30.10
N ASP A 166 -4.44 -9.10 29.26
CA ASP A 166 -5.77 -8.50 29.22
C ASP A 166 -6.68 -9.24 28.22
N CYS A 167 -6.11 -10.06 27.35
CA CYS A 167 -6.84 -11.02 26.51
C CYS A 167 -7.35 -12.22 27.32
N ILE A 168 -8.48 -12.02 28.01
CA ILE A 168 -9.22 -13.10 28.66
C ILE A 168 -9.91 -13.99 27.60
N ASN A 169 -9.59 -15.29 27.62
CA ASN A 169 -10.46 -16.28 26.97
C ASN A 169 -11.84 -16.22 27.66
N GLU A 170 -12.93 -16.25 26.89
CA GLU A 170 -14.34 -16.09 27.31
C GLU A 170 -14.83 -17.03 28.45
N THR A 171 -13.96 -17.83 29.05
CA THR A 171 -14.25 -18.75 30.14
C THR A 171 -14.21 -18.16 31.56
N GLU A 172 -13.99 -16.86 31.75
CA GLU A 172 -13.96 -16.26 33.09
C GLU A 172 -14.82 -15.00 33.27
N ILE A 173 -15.98 -14.92 32.59
CA ILE A 173 -17.09 -14.08 33.07
C ILE A 173 -17.90 -14.87 34.11
N GLU A 174 -17.31 -15.10 35.29
CA GLU A 174 -18.12 -15.47 36.44
C GLU A 174 -18.91 -14.26 36.93
N ALA A 175 -20.22 -14.35 36.73
CA ALA A 175 -21.25 -13.83 37.64
C ALA A 175 -21.20 -12.34 38.00
N VAL A 176 -21.52 -11.46 37.04
CA VAL A 176 -22.21 -10.22 37.40
C VAL A 176 -23.69 -10.55 37.64
N PRO A 177 -24.24 -10.34 38.85
CA PRO A 177 -25.63 -10.68 39.15
C PRO A 177 -26.58 -9.84 38.30
N THR A 178 -27.47 -10.55 37.61
CA THR A 178 -28.62 -10.06 36.86
C THR A 178 -29.45 -9.09 37.70
N ILE A 179 -29.31 -7.78 37.45
CA ILE A 179 -30.28 -6.79 37.91
C ILE A 179 -31.35 -6.68 36.84
N THR A 180 -32.55 -7.13 37.22
CA THR A 180 -33.79 -7.08 36.47
C THR A 180 -34.19 -5.64 36.20
N ALA A 181 -34.53 -5.30 34.96
CA ALA A 181 -35.29 -4.10 34.64
C ALA A 181 -36.32 -4.38 33.52
N PRO A 182 -37.52 -3.77 33.58
CA PRO A 182 -38.71 -4.24 32.89
C PRO A 182 -38.85 -3.73 31.46
N THR A 183 -39.49 -4.57 30.65
CA THR A 183 -40.03 -4.32 29.31
C THR A 183 -40.99 -3.13 29.28
N THR A 184 -40.68 -2.11 28.48
CA THR A 184 -41.69 -1.27 27.81
C THR A 184 -41.17 -0.79 26.44
N THR A 185 -41.79 -1.28 25.37
CA THR A 185 -41.85 -0.63 24.04
C THR A 185 -42.95 0.43 24.08
N PRO A 186 -42.93 1.52 23.28
CA PRO A 186 -43.43 1.45 21.90
C PRO A 186 -42.75 2.38 20.85
N THR A 187 -42.73 1.89 19.60
CA THR A 187 -43.14 2.57 18.35
C THR A 187 -42.50 3.90 17.92
N SER A 188 -41.77 3.93 16.79
CA SER A 188 -42.31 4.34 15.46
C SER A 188 -41.24 4.79 14.44
N ALA A 189 -41.51 4.44 13.17
CA ALA A 189 -41.23 5.18 11.93
C ALA A 189 -39.83 5.22 11.27
N SER A 190 -39.73 4.38 10.22
CA SER A 190 -39.14 4.56 8.86
C SER A 190 -39.33 5.99 8.25
N PRO A 191 -38.69 6.45 7.14
CA PRO A 191 -38.12 5.71 5.98
C PRO A 191 -36.75 6.27 5.46
N THR A 192 -36.07 5.88 4.37
CA THR A 192 -36.45 5.32 3.06
C THR A 192 -35.18 4.85 2.31
N ASN A 193 -35.27 3.69 1.64
CA ASN A 193 -34.66 3.25 0.36
C ASN A 193 -33.56 4.05 -0.36
N VAL A 194 -32.47 3.37 -0.78
CA VAL A 194 -31.76 3.51 -2.09
C VAL A 194 -31.01 2.17 -2.39
N PRO A 195 -30.90 1.71 -3.67
CA PRO A 195 -31.01 0.28 -4.01
C PRO A 195 -29.69 -0.48 -4.22
N THR A 196 -29.81 -1.79 -4.00
CA THR A 196 -28.94 -2.86 -4.48
C THR A 196 -29.03 -3.03 -6.00
N THR A 197 -27.89 -3.01 -6.69
CA THR A 197 -27.67 -3.89 -7.85
C THR A 197 -26.24 -4.43 -7.83
N SER A 198 -26.20 -5.75 -7.75
CA SER A 198 -25.08 -6.65 -7.98
C SER A 198 -24.37 -6.40 -9.32
N LYS A 199 -23.11 -6.82 -9.43
CA LYS A 199 -22.72 -8.01 -10.21
C LYS A 199 -21.20 -8.02 -10.49
N THR A 200 -20.49 -8.85 -9.73
CA THR A 200 -19.26 -9.51 -10.19
C THR A 200 -19.66 -10.55 -11.25
N PRO A 201 -18.89 -10.68 -12.33
CA PRO A 201 -18.12 -11.91 -12.48
C PRO A 201 -16.66 -11.62 -12.85
N SER A 202 -15.81 -12.29 -12.10
CA SER A 202 -14.42 -12.59 -12.37
C SER A 202 -14.28 -13.36 -13.68
N GLU A 203 -13.51 -12.85 -14.63
CA GLU A 203 -12.88 -13.66 -15.66
C GLU A 203 -11.38 -13.35 -15.67
N THR A 204 -10.63 -14.20 -14.97
CA THR A 204 -9.18 -14.33 -15.07
C THR A 204 -8.83 -14.95 -16.43
N PRO A 205 -7.92 -14.38 -17.24
CA PRO A 205 -7.36 -15.11 -18.37
C PRO A 205 -6.45 -16.23 -17.85
N GLY A 206 -6.80 -17.46 -18.23
CA GLY A 206 -6.07 -18.67 -17.90
C GLY A 206 -4.63 -18.62 -18.41
N PHE A 207 -3.70 -18.88 -17.50
CA PHE A 207 -2.33 -19.24 -17.83
C PHE A 207 -2.38 -20.69 -18.35
N GLU A 208 -2.33 -20.84 -19.67
CA GLU A 208 -2.39 -22.13 -20.37
C GLU A 208 -1.30 -23.09 -19.84
N ILE A 209 -1.74 -24.18 -19.23
CA ILE A 209 -0.92 -25.30 -18.71
C ILE A 209 -0.03 -25.92 -19.82
N ILE A 210 -0.32 -25.60 -21.09
CA ILE A 210 0.38 -26.11 -22.27
C ILE A 210 1.82 -25.56 -22.38
N GLU A 211 2.11 -24.32 -21.93
CA GLU A 211 3.47 -23.76 -22.07
C GLU A 211 4.46 -24.36 -21.04
N VAL A 212 4.00 -24.67 -19.83
CA VAL A 212 4.82 -25.31 -18.80
C VAL A 212 5.15 -26.75 -19.17
N LEU A 213 4.22 -27.48 -19.79
CA LEU A 213 4.46 -28.85 -20.27
C LEU A 213 5.45 -28.87 -21.46
N PHE A 214 5.47 -27.83 -22.30
CA PHE A 214 6.44 -27.71 -23.38
C PHE A 214 7.87 -27.46 -22.84
N ALA A 215 8.02 -26.59 -21.85
CA ALA A 215 9.31 -26.32 -21.20
C ALA A 215 9.86 -27.56 -20.45
N VAL A 216 8.99 -28.30 -19.76
CA VAL A 216 9.38 -29.54 -19.06
C VAL A 216 9.78 -30.64 -20.05
N SER A 217 9.11 -30.74 -21.20
CA SER A 217 9.46 -31.71 -22.25
C SER A 217 10.82 -31.42 -22.89
N ILE A 218 11.15 -30.14 -23.11
CA ILE A 218 12.46 -29.71 -23.62
C ILE A 218 13.57 -30.02 -22.60
N LEU A 219 13.33 -29.78 -21.30
CA LEU A 219 14.29 -30.11 -20.23
C LEU A 219 14.52 -31.62 -20.05
N ILE A 220 13.46 -32.44 -20.19
CA ILE A 220 13.59 -33.91 -20.15
C ILE A 220 14.37 -34.42 -21.38
N ALA A 221 14.18 -33.81 -22.55
CA ALA A 221 14.91 -34.16 -23.77
C ALA A 221 16.40 -33.76 -23.70
N TRP A 222 16.73 -32.63 -23.07
CA TRP A 222 18.11 -32.18 -22.88
C TRP A 222 18.89 -33.06 -21.89
N ARG A 223 18.23 -33.59 -20.86
CA ARG A 223 18.86 -34.48 -19.87
C ARG A 223 19.13 -35.90 -20.37
N ARG A 224 18.55 -36.29 -21.52
CA ARG A 224 18.73 -37.62 -22.14
C ARG A 224 19.71 -37.63 -23.32
N ARG A 225 20.40 -36.53 -23.60
CA ARG A 225 21.57 -36.48 -24.49
C ARG A 225 22.86 -36.42 -23.69
#